data_AF-A0A3R7UCF8-F1
#
_entry.id   AF-A0A3R7UCF8-F1
#
_cell.length_a   1.000
_cell.length_b   1.000
_cell.length_c   1.000
_cell.angle_alpha   90.00
_cell.angle_beta   90.00
_cell.angle_gamma   90.00
#
_symmetry.space_group_name_H-M   'P 1'
#
loop_
_entity.id
_entity.type
_entity.pdbx_description
1 polymer ?
#
loop_
_entity_poly.entity_id
_entity_poly.type
_entity_poly.pdbx_seq_one_letter_code
_entity_poly.pdbx_strand_id
1 'polypeptide(L)'
;MDQISEIDGVEYDRDLPLFDGDHFSGVFDPENPDARKSLLLEIFGLFREECGSRVEAVERFLGQAADTVYRENIHFIAGSAANLGMARLAGLCRGVEQAIIVGRTFDLSACRVALRSEYESSCEAFSADPLVR
;
A
#
# COMPACT_ATOMS: atom_id res chain seq x y z
N MET A 1 -13.36 -12.89 8.97
CA MET A 1 -13.97 -12.25 7.79
C MET A 1 -14.00 -10.77 8.13
N ASP A 2 -12.85 -10.10 8.00
CA ASP A 2 -12.75 -8.69 8.37
C ASP A 2 -13.42 -7.89 7.27
N GLN A 3 -14.58 -7.31 7.60
CA GLN A 3 -15.16 -6.25 6.80
C GLN A 3 -14.17 -5.09 6.86
N ILE A 4 -13.44 -4.87 5.76
CA ILE A 4 -12.68 -3.64 5.55
C ILE A 4 -13.74 -2.54 5.44
N SER A 5 -13.92 -1.82 6.54
CA SER A 5 -14.91 -0.75 6.66
C SER A 5 -14.67 0.32 5.61
N GLU A 6 -15.74 0.73 4.92
CA GLU A 6 -15.71 1.95 4.11
C GLU A 6 -15.23 3.12 4.96
N ILE A 7 -14.26 3.87 4.45
CA ILE A 7 -13.85 5.14 5.06
C ILE A 7 -14.68 6.22 4.37
N ASP A 8 -15.71 6.71 5.04
CA ASP A 8 -16.52 7.82 4.51
C ASP A 8 -15.62 9.02 4.18
N GLY A 9 -15.79 9.58 2.99
CA GLY A 9 -14.99 10.69 2.46
C GLY A 9 -13.68 10.31 1.74
N VAL A 10 -13.25 9.04 1.77
CA VAL A 10 -12.07 8.54 1.04
C VAL A 10 -12.51 7.57 -0.05
N GLU A 11 -12.28 7.95 -1.30
CA GLU A 11 -12.64 7.15 -2.48
C GLU A 11 -11.40 6.42 -3.00
N TYR A 12 -11.50 5.10 -3.16
CA TYR A 12 -10.52 4.28 -3.87
C TYR A 12 -11.19 3.03 -4.45
N ASP A 13 -10.62 2.50 -5.53
CA ASP A 13 -11.11 1.31 -6.20
C ASP A 13 -10.66 0.04 -5.45
N ARG A 14 -11.64 -0.69 -4.90
CA ARG A 14 -11.43 -1.91 -4.10
C ARG A 14 -11.35 -3.17 -4.94
N ASP A 15 -11.74 -3.09 -6.21
CA ASP A 15 -11.66 -4.18 -7.18
C ASP A 15 -10.26 -4.29 -7.79
N LEU A 16 -9.40 -3.30 -7.54
CA LEU A 16 -7.97 -3.38 -7.88
C LEU A 16 -7.29 -4.58 -7.21
N PRO A 17 -6.31 -5.20 -7.88
CA PRO A 17 -5.56 -6.29 -7.30
C PRO A 17 -4.75 -5.84 -6.07
N LEU A 18 -4.67 -6.73 -5.08
CA LEU A 18 -3.79 -6.58 -3.92
C LEU A 18 -2.30 -6.64 -4.33
N PHE A 19 -2.00 -7.44 -5.34
CA PHE A 19 -0.70 -7.53 -5.97
C PHE A 19 -0.91 -7.88 -7.45
N ASP A 20 -0.28 -7.11 -8.33
CA ASP A 20 -0.23 -7.35 -9.77
C ASP A 20 1.18 -7.81 -10.15
N GLY A 21 1.37 -9.11 -10.26
CA GLY A 21 2.64 -9.71 -10.69
C GLY A 21 3.04 -9.34 -12.12
N ASP A 22 2.06 -9.03 -12.98
CA ASP A 22 2.31 -8.64 -14.37
C ASP A 22 2.83 -7.21 -14.48
N HIS A 23 2.79 -6.42 -13.40
CA HIS A 23 3.41 -5.09 -13.29
C HIS A 23 4.88 -5.09 -13.72
N PHE A 24 5.58 -6.22 -13.52
CA PHE A 24 6.99 -6.37 -13.85
C PHE A 24 7.28 -7.13 -15.15
N SER A 25 6.27 -7.43 -15.95
CA SER A 25 6.39 -8.24 -17.18
C SER A 25 7.42 -7.69 -18.20
N GLY A 26 7.70 -6.38 -18.17
CA GLY A 26 8.70 -5.73 -19.02
C GLY A 26 10.08 -5.48 -18.36
N VAL A 27 10.23 -5.80 -17.08
CA VAL A 27 11.46 -5.50 -16.30
C VAL A 27 12.39 -6.71 -16.27
N PHE A 28 11.84 -7.91 -16.36
CA PHE A 28 12.59 -9.15 -16.16
C PHE A 28 12.83 -9.91 -17.45
N ASP A 29 14.02 -10.50 -17.56
CA ASP A 29 14.35 -11.46 -18.59
C ASP A 29 13.58 -12.78 -18.35
N PRO A 30 12.71 -13.21 -19.29
CA PRO A 30 11.98 -14.47 -19.16
C PRO A 30 12.89 -15.70 -19.02
N GLU A 31 14.15 -15.61 -19.49
CA GLU A 31 15.13 -16.69 -19.42
C GLU A 31 15.79 -16.83 -18.03
N ASN A 32 15.55 -15.89 -17.11
CA ASN A 32 16.14 -15.90 -15.76
C ASN A 32 15.10 -15.71 -14.63
N PRO A 33 14.23 -16.70 -14.39
CA PRO A 33 13.17 -16.61 -13.38
C PRO A 33 13.70 -16.52 -11.94
N ASP A 34 14.87 -17.11 -11.65
CA ASP A 34 15.46 -17.09 -10.30
C ASP A 34 16.02 -15.70 -9.95
N ALA A 35 16.69 -15.02 -10.89
CA ALA A 35 17.15 -13.65 -10.67
C ALA A 35 15.98 -12.69 -10.46
N ARG A 36 14.90 -12.86 -11.24
CA ARG A 36 13.65 -12.12 -11.04
C ARG A 36 13.12 -12.31 -9.62
N LYS A 37 12.96 -13.57 -9.18
CA LYS A 37 12.46 -13.90 -7.85
C LYS A 37 13.34 -13.29 -6.76
N SER A 38 14.66 -13.42 -6.87
CA SER A 38 15.61 -12.86 -5.90
C SER A 38 15.46 -11.35 -5.76
N LEU A 39 15.38 -10.63 -6.89
CA LEU A 39 15.22 -9.17 -6.87
C LEU A 39 13.86 -8.74 -6.31
N LEU A 40 12.78 -9.44 -6.68
CA LEU A 40 11.45 -9.19 -6.11
C LEU A 40 11.44 -9.37 -4.58
N LEU A 41 12.06 -10.42 -4.07
CA LEU A 41 12.17 -10.66 -2.62
C LEU A 41 13.01 -9.59 -1.92
N GLU A 42 14.09 -9.10 -2.53
CA GLU A 42 14.92 -8.01 -2.00
C GLU A 42 14.13 -6.70 -1.92
N ILE A 43 13.47 -6.30 -3.01
CA ILE A 43 12.66 -5.08 -3.06
C ILE A 43 11.50 -5.19 -2.06
N PHE A 44 10.87 -6.36 -1.95
CA PHE A 44 9.80 -6.58 -0.97
C PHE A 44 10.30 -6.52 0.47
N GLY A 45 11.51 -7.02 0.75
CA GLY A 45 12.16 -6.87 2.05
C GLY A 45 12.29 -5.40 2.46
N LEU A 46 12.83 -4.57 1.55
CA LEU A 46 12.95 -3.12 1.75
C LEU A 46 11.58 -2.46 1.96
N PHE A 47 10.60 -2.82 1.13
CA PHE A 47 9.24 -2.33 1.28
C PHE A 47 8.65 -2.65 2.66
N ARG A 48 8.79 -3.89 3.14
CA ARG A 48 8.25 -4.29 4.44
C ARG A 48 8.89 -3.53 5.60
N GLU A 49 10.19 -3.27 5.53
CA GLU A 49 10.89 -2.50 6.56
C GLU A 49 10.47 -1.02 6.55
N GLU A 50 10.53 -0.39 5.37
CA GLU A 50 10.30 1.05 5.24
C GLU A 50 8.82 1.43 5.31
N CYS A 51 7.93 0.65 4.67
CA CYS A 51 6.48 0.92 4.72
C CYS A 51 5.87 0.39 6.01
N GLY A 52 6.32 -0.75 6.54
CA GLY A 52 5.82 -1.28 7.80
C GLY A 52 6.00 -0.29 8.95
N SER A 53 7.18 0.30 9.08
CA SER A 53 7.46 1.34 10.09
C SER A 53 6.60 2.60 9.91
N ARG A 54 6.27 2.98 8.67
CA ARG A 54 5.41 4.13 8.38
C ARG A 54 3.93 3.86 8.60
N VAL A 55 3.45 2.65 8.31
CA VAL A 55 2.10 2.23 8.68
C VAL A 55 1.93 2.29 10.19
N GLU A 56 2.91 1.81 10.97
CA GLU A 56 2.91 1.98 12.44
C GLU A 56 2.91 3.46 12.87
N ALA A 57 3.67 4.31 12.19
CA ALA A 57 3.69 5.75 12.47
C ALA A 57 2.32 6.40 12.22
N VAL A 58 1.63 6.02 11.14
CA VAL A 58 0.27 6.48 10.82
C VAL A 58 -0.74 6.01 11.85
N GLU A 59 -0.65 4.75 12.31
CA GLU A 59 -1.53 4.23 13.36
C GLU A 59 -1.41 4.97 14.68
N ARG A 60 -0.17 5.28 15.08
CA ARG A 60 0.13 5.98 16.33
C ARG A 60 -0.02 7.49 16.23
N PHE A 61 -0.32 8.02 15.05
CA PHE A 61 -0.47 9.45 14.83
C PHE A 61 -1.63 10.02 15.66
N LEU A 62 -1.47 11.18 16.32
CA LEU A 62 -2.53 11.78 17.15
C LEU A 62 -2.95 13.18 16.67
N GLY A 63 -2.37 13.66 15.57
CA GLY A 63 -2.68 14.96 14.99
C GLY A 63 -3.85 14.90 14.00
N GLN A 64 -3.85 15.86 13.07
CA GLN A 64 -4.84 15.98 12.00
C GLN A 64 -4.30 15.42 10.69
N ALA A 65 -5.18 14.93 9.82
CA ALA A 65 -4.78 14.39 8.51
C ALA A 65 -3.98 15.40 7.64
N ALA A 66 -4.24 16.69 7.82
CA ALA A 66 -3.55 17.77 7.11
C ALA A 66 -2.10 17.99 7.56
N ASP A 67 -1.70 17.44 8.70
CA ASP A 67 -0.35 17.59 9.24
C ASP A 67 0.68 16.96 8.28
N THR A 68 1.77 17.69 8.04
CA THR A 68 2.82 17.30 7.09
C THR A 68 3.34 15.89 7.34
N VAL A 69 3.56 15.52 8.61
CA VAL A 69 4.07 14.19 8.98
C VAL A 69 3.11 13.08 8.54
N TYR A 70 1.79 13.26 8.72
CA TYR A 70 0.82 12.27 8.29
C TYR A 70 0.85 12.11 6.76
N ARG A 71 0.85 13.24 6.04
CA ARG A 71 0.86 13.29 4.58
C ARG A 71 2.11 12.65 3.99
N GLU A 72 3.29 12.93 4.55
CA GLU A 72 4.55 12.36 4.09
C GLU A 72 4.58 10.84 4.24
N ASN A 73 4.03 10.30 5.34
CA ASN A 73 3.92 8.85 5.53
C ASN A 73 2.97 8.23 4.50
N ILE A 74 1.76 8.80 4.32
CA ILE A 74 0.79 8.30 3.33
C ILE A 74 1.37 8.36 1.92
N HIS A 75 2.01 9.47 1.55
CA HIS A 75 2.63 9.67 0.24
C HIS A 75 3.72 8.64 -0.05
N PHE A 76 4.58 8.40 0.95
CA PHE A 76 5.64 7.41 0.83
C PHE A 76 5.06 6.01 0.60
N ILE A 77 4.06 5.61 1.39
CA ILE A 77 3.41 4.30 1.25
C ILE A 77 2.76 4.18 -0.14
N ALA A 78 2.11 5.24 -0.63
CA ALA A 78 1.49 5.26 -1.96
C ALA A 78 2.51 5.00 -3.08
N GLY A 79 3.66 5.68 -3.05
CA GLY A 79 4.71 5.53 -4.04
C GLY A 79 5.33 4.14 -4.00
N SER A 80 5.68 3.67 -2.81
CA SER A 80 6.32 2.37 -2.61
C SER A 80 5.39 1.20 -2.99
N ALA A 81 4.10 1.27 -2.63
CA ALA A 81 3.11 0.28 -3.01
C ALA A 81 2.89 0.25 -4.54
N ALA A 82 2.85 1.42 -5.19
CA ALA A 82 2.69 1.51 -6.64
C ALA A 82 3.87 0.87 -7.39
N ASN A 83 5.10 1.07 -6.91
CA ASN A 83 6.30 0.47 -7.49
C ASN A 83 6.36 -1.06 -7.37
N LEU A 84 5.62 -1.63 -6.40
CA LEU A 84 5.55 -3.06 -6.16
C LEU A 84 4.31 -3.73 -6.79
N GLY A 85 3.52 -3.01 -7.59
CA GLY A 85 2.28 -3.56 -8.15
C GLY A 85 1.17 -3.75 -7.11
N MET A 86 1.27 -3.17 -5.91
CA MET A 86 0.23 -3.22 -4.87
C MET A 86 -0.81 -2.11 -5.11
N ALA A 87 -1.53 -2.24 -6.23
CA ALA A 87 -2.37 -1.19 -6.80
C ALA A 87 -3.46 -0.72 -5.82
N ARG A 88 -4.08 -1.63 -5.08
CA ARG A 88 -5.15 -1.28 -4.14
C ARG A 88 -4.66 -0.48 -2.93
N LEU A 89 -3.54 -0.86 -2.32
CA LEU A 89 -2.91 -0.10 -1.23
C LEU A 89 -2.48 1.30 -1.70
N ALA A 90 -1.87 1.38 -2.88
CA ALA A 90 -1.53 2.67 -3.50
C ALA A 90 -2.77 3.52 -3.77
N GLY A 91 -3.86 2.90 -4.23
CA GLY A 91 -5.16 3.53 -4.46
C GLY A 91 -5.75 4.11 -3.18
N LEU A 92 -5.79 3.34 -2.08
CA LEU A 92 -6.23 3.82 -0.78
C LEU A 92 -5.43 5.06 -0.34
N CYS A 93 -4.10 4.99 -0.38
CA CYS A 93 -3.25 6.09 0.05
C CYS A 93 -3.48 7.36 -0.80
N ARG A 94 -3.62 7.22 -2.12
CA ARG A 94 -3.95 8.34 -3.02
C ARG A 94 -5.34 8.90 -2.76
N GLY A 95 -6.32 8.06 -2.43
CA GLY A 95 -7.65 8.49 -2.02
C GLY A 95 -7.58 9.36 -0.76
N VAL A 96 -6.78 8.96 0.23
CA VAL A 96 -6.52 9.73 1.45
C VAL A 96 -5.84 11.07 1.14
N GLU A 97 -4.79 11.06 0.32
CA GLU A 97 -4.12 12.29 -0.14
C GLU A 97 -5.11 13.24 -0.81
N GLN A 98 -5.94 12.73 -1.71
CA GLN A 98 -6.93 13.52 -2.43
C GLN A 98 -7.97 14.11 -1.47
N ALA A 99 -8.48 13.32 -0.52
CA ALA A 99 -9.41 13.79 0.49
C ALA A 99 -8.82 14.95 1.30
N ILE A 100 -7.55 14.85 1.70
CA ILE A 100 -6.82 15.93 2.40
C ILE A 100 -6.69 17.17 1.51
N ILE A 101 -6.29 17.00 0.24
CA ILE A 101 -6.09 18.11 -0.71
C ILE A 101 -7.36 18.92 -0.91
N VAL A 102 -8.52 18.26 -1.03
CA VAL A 102 -9.81 18.93 -1.23
C VAL A 102 -10.51 19.35 0.07
N GLY A 103 -9.88 19.12 1.22
CA GLY A 103 -10.42 19.47 2.53
C GLY A 103 -11.64 18.63 2.97
N ARG A 104 -11.77 17.39 2.47
CA ARG A 104 -12.80 16.46 2.93
C ARG A 104 -12.44 15.95 4.33
N THR A 105 -13.45 15.91 5.20
CA THR A 105 -13.37 15.23 6.50
C THR A 105 -13.61 13.74 6.33
N PHE A 106 -12.82 12.92 7.02
CA PHE A 106 -12.96 11.47 7.10
C PHE A 106 -12.52 10.99 8.48
N ASP A 107 -12.95 9.78 8.86
CA ASP A 107 -12.56 9.18 10.14
C ASP A 107 -11.11 8.66 10.08
N LEU A 108 -10.21 9.34 10.79
CA LEU A 108 -8.81 8.94 10.91
C LEU A 108 -8.64 7.56 11.56
N SER A 109 -9.51 7.15 12.47
CA SER A 109 -9.43 5.83 13.10
C SER A 109 -9.79 4.74 12.09
N ALA A 110 -10.88 4.92 11.34
CA ALA A 110 -11.26 4.01 10.26
C ALA A 110 -10.16 3.93 9.19
N CYS A 111 -9.56 5.07 8.84
CA CYS A 111 -8.46 5.13 7.88
C CYS A 111 -7.23 4.33 8.32
N ARG A 112 -6.88 4.34 9.61
CA ARG A 112 -5.75 3.55 10.14
C ARG A 112 -6.00 2.05 10.02
N VAL A 113 -7.21 1.62 10.41
CA VAL A 113 -7.61 0.20 10.32
C VAL A 113 -7.56 -0.27 8.87
N ALA A 114 -8.12 0.51 7.95
CA ALA A 114 -8.10 0.20 6.53
C ALA A 114 -6.66 0.17 5.97
N LEU A 115 -5.81 1.16 6.31
CA LEU A 115 -4.42 1.19 5.87
C LEU A 115 -3.64 -0.06 6.32
N ARG A 116 -3.79 -0.44 7.59
CA ARG A 116 -3.17 -1.65 8.14
C ARG A 116 -3.66 -2.90 7.41
N SER A 117 -4.98 -3.03 7.24
CA SER A 117 -5.58 -4.19 6.59
C SER A 117 -5.15 -4.33 5.11
N GLU A 118 -5.15 -3.24 4.35
CA GLU A 118 -4.69 -3.25 2.95
C GLU A 118 -3.19 -3.53 2.85
N TYR A 119 -2.37 -3.01 3.78
CA TYR A 119 -0.94 -3.30 3.83
C TYR A 119 -0.67 -4.79 4.10
N GLU A 120 -1.31 -5.37 5.10
CA GLU A 120 -1.16 -6.78 5.44
C GLU A 120 -1.66 -7.70 4.32
N SER A 121 -2.83 -7.39 3.77
CA SER A 121 -3.41 -8.14 2.65
C SER A 121 -2.53 -8.08 1.39
N SER A 122 -1.92 -6.93 1.11
CA SER A 122 -1.00 -6.78 -0.03
C SER A 122 0.30 -7.56 0.20
N CYS A 123 0.82 -7.57 1.42
CA CYS A 123 2.00 -8.38 1.77
C CYS A 123 1.73 -9.88 1.69
N GLU A 124 0.54 -10.32 2.13
CA GLU A 124 0.11 -11.71 2.01
C GLU A 124 -0.06 -12.12 0.55
N ALA A 125 -0.75 -11.29 -0.25
CA ALA A 125 -0.94 -11.52 -1.68
C ALA A 125 0.39 -11.61 -2.43
N PHE A 126 1.32 -10.69 -2.17
CA PHE A 126 2.67 -10.75 -2.71
C PHE A 126 3.33 -12.08 -2.36
N SER A 127 3.35 -12.46 -1.08
CA SER A 127 4.03 -13.67 -0.60
C SER A 127 3.42 -14.97 -1.12
N ALA A 128 2.14 -14.95 -1.50
CA ALA A 128 1.42 -16.09 -2.05
C ALA A 128 1.61 -16.24 -3.57
N ASP A 129 2.14 -15.22 -4.25
CA ASP A 129 2.20 -15.17 -5.70
C ASP A 129 3.20 -16.19 -6.29
N PRO A 130 2.85 -16.92 -7.37
CA PRO A 130 3.75 -17.87 -8.02
C PRO A 130 5.08 -17.27 -8.50
N LEU A 131 5.15 -15.98 -8.78
CA LEU A 131 6.39 -15.31 -9.20
C LEU A 131 7.44 -15.25 -8.08
N VAL A 132 7.01 -15.39 -6.81
CA VAL A 132 7.90 -15.30 -5.65
C VAL A 132 7.92 -16.59 -4.79
N ARG A 133 7.10 -17.59 -5.12
CA ARG A 133 7.16 -18.94 -4.50
C ARG A 133 8.25 -19.80 -5.11
#